data_AF-A0A7S0WVL3-F1
#
_entry.id   AF-A0A7S0WVL3-F1
#
_cell.length_a   1.000
_cell.length_b   1.000
_cell.length_c   1.000
_cell.angle_alpha   90.00
_cell.angle_beta   90.00
_cell.angle_gamma   90.00
#
_symmetry.space_group_name_H-M   'P 1'
#
loop_
_entity.id
_entity.type
_entity.pdbx_description
1 polymer ?
#
loop_
_entity_poly.entity_id
_entity_poly.type
_entity_poly.pdbx_seq_one_letter_code
_entity_poly.pdbx_strand_id
1 'polypeptide(L)'
;GAAPGAAKSPKVSPRVGPDASAPAPPPPAINHTPITEKRLLAFLEKIEESCSPASLAGMHLPALPTLPPAPTASLYIQSRLERVWDALLMPLPMRLDMVLLYTHRDRAGHLETAIKAWEAAAVAVVAREDALLALSSLQSAVEEARVGHLSVSAVERQCVELLQLSALVEQHATSLREDFGFSLTFDGLPYPSEETGVGKQQVVAFMEWLRDAPHLKLLS
;
A
#
# COMPACT_ATOMS: atom_id res chain seq x y z
N GLY A 1 -44.81 -69.84 52.16
CA GLY A 1 -44.49 -69.27 53.48
C GLY A 1 -43.03 -69.50 53.78
N ALA A 2 -42.40 -68.53 54.44
CA ALA A 2 -41.04 -68.54 55.01
C ALA A 2 -39.83 -68.45 54.05
N ALA A 3 -39.06 -67.38 54.24
CA ALA A 3 -37.67 -67.13 53.81
C ALA A 3 -36.68 -67.96 54.69
N PRO A 4 -35.33 -67.77 54.69
CA PRO A 4 -34.42 -66.93 53.87
C PRO A 4 -33.12 -67.68 53.42
N GLY A 5 -32.23 -67.01 52.67
CA GLY A 5 -30.89 -67.55 52.40
C GLY A 5 -29.97 -66.56 51.68
N ALA A 6 -28.89 -66.16 52.35
CA ALA A 6 -27.98 -65.09 51.99
C ALA A 6 -27.09 -65.35 50.75
N ALA A 7 -26.75 -64.29 50.02
CA ALA A 7 -25.55 -64.26 49.19
C ALA A 7 -24.96 -62.84 49.08
N LYS A 8 -23.63 -62.81 49.15
CA LYS A 8 -22.73 -61.69 49.44
C LYS A 8 -22.61 -60.66 48.32
N SER A 9 -22.31 -59.43 48.73
CA SER A 9 -21.98 -58.25 47.94
C SER A 9 -20.79 -58.44 46.98
N PRO A 10 -20.80 -57.74 45.83
CA PRO A 10 -19.59 -57.21 45.22
C PRO A 10 -19.48 -55.69 45.44
N LYS A 11 -18.25 -55.30 45.73
CA LYS A 11 -17.73 -53.97 46.07
C LYS A 11 -17.80 -53.06 44.83
N VAL A 12 -18.68 -52.06 44.85
CA VAL A 12 -18.73 -50.99 43.84
C VAL A 12 -17.81 -49.86 44.29
N SER A 13 -16.76 -49.60 43.52
CA SER A 13 -15.90 -48.42 43.69
C SER A 13 -16.65 -47.14 43.28
N PRO A 14 -16.60 -46.06 44.07
CA PRO A 14 -17.17 -44.78 43.65
C PRO A 14 -16.28 -44.12 42.59
N ARG A 15 -16.95 -43.68 41.52
CA ARG A 15 -16.42 -42.88 40.43
C ARG A 15 -16.01 -41.50 40.98
N VAL A 16 -14.71 -41.25 41.07
CA VAL A 16 -14.15 -39.93 41.34
C VAL A 16 -14.50 -39.03 40.14
N GLY A 17 -15.29 -37.99 40.37
CA GLY A 17 -15.44 -36.91 39.41
C GLY A 17 -14.17 -36.05 39.40
N PRO A 18 -13.64 -35.65 38.22
CA PRO A 18 -12.70 -34.55 38.17
C PRO A 18 -13.51 -33.25 38.16
N ASP A 19 -13.66 -32.70 39.35
CA ASP A 19 -13.95 -31.28 39.54
C ASP A 19 -12.61 -30.55 39.49
N ALA A 20 -12.44 -29.67 38.50
CA ALA A 20 -11.50 -28.55 38.44
C ALA A 20 -11.36 -28.09 36.98
N SER A 21 -12.36 -27.35 36.50
CA SER A 21 -12.22 -26.53 35.31
C SER A 21 -11.14 -25.48 35.61
N ALA A 22 -9.93 -25.67 35.08
CA ALA A 22 -8.87 -24.69 35.19
C ALA A 22 -9.36 -23.34 34.61
N PRO A 23 -9.12 -22.20 35.27
CA PRO A 23 -9.48 -20.90 34.72
C PRO A 23 -8.72 -20.70 33.42
N ALA A 24 -9.45 -20.32 32.36
CA ALA A 24 -8.87 -19.96 31.08
C ALA A 24 -7.75 -18.92 31.27
N PRO A 25 -6.63 -19.02 30.55
CA PRO A 25 -5.57 -18.03 30.63
C PRO A 25 -6.15 -16.64 30.30
N PRO A 26 -5.74 -15.58 31.02
CA PRO A 26 -6.21 -14.23 30.73
C PRO A 26 -5.86 -13.88 29.27
N PRO A 27 -6.75 -13.18 28.54
CA PRO A 27 -6.46 -12.74 27.20
C PRO A 27 -5.16 -11.91 27.19
N PRO A 28 -4.32 -12.04 26.16
CA PRO A 28 -3.06 -11.31 26.09
C PRO A 28 -3.34 -9.81 26.25
N ALA A 29 -2.60 -9.17 27.16
CA ALA A 29 -2.68 -7.74 27.37
C ALA A 29 -2.37 -7.03 26.05
N ILE A 30 -3.36 -6.31 25.53
CA ILE A 30 -3.20 -5.47 24.35
C ILE A 30 -2.38 -4.26 24.80
N ASN A 31 -1.10 -4.24 24.45
CA ASN A 31 -0.21 -3.13 24.79
C ASN A 31 -0.58 -1.90 23.97
N HIS A 32 -1.15 -0.90 24.64
CA HIS A 32 -1.37 0.42 24.06
C HIS A 32 -0.06 1.21 24.12
N THR A 33 0.50 1.57 22.95
CA THR A 33 1.67 2.46 22.90
C THR A 33 1.26 3.80 22.30
N PRO A 34 1.31 4.91 23.06
CA PRO A 34 1.08 6.22 22.49
C PRO A 34 2.18 6.55 21.46
N ILE A 35 1.83 7.35 20.45
CA ILE A 35 2.84 7.98 19.59
C ILE A 35 3.57 9.02 20.45
N THR A 36 4.77 8.66 20.91
CA THR A 36 5.63 9.57 21.69
C THR A 36 6.43 10.46 20.76
N GLU A 37 6.89 11.62 21.25
CA GLU A 37 7.82 12.49 20.51
C GLU A 37 9.08 11.74 20.06
N LYS A 38 9.62 10.88 20.93
CA LYS A 38 10.76 10.01 20.59
C LYS A 38 10.45 9.08 19.40
N ARG A 39 9.23 8.53 19.33
CA ARG A 39 8.81 7.67 18.21
C ARG A 39 8.63 8.46 16.92
N LEU A 40 8.07 9.67 17.00
CA LEU A 40 7.95 10.56 15.85
C LEU A 40 9.33 10.95 15.30
N LEU A 41 10.30 11.25 16.16
CA LEU A 41 11.69 11.51 15.75
C LEU A 41 12.34 10.29 15.06
N ALA A 42 12.18 9.08 15.63
CA ALA A 42 12.68 7.85 15.00
C ALA A 42 12.00 7.57 13.65
N PHE A 43 10.71 7.91 13.52
CA PHE A 43 9.99 7.83 12.26
C PHE A 43 10.52 8.82 11.21
N LEU A 44 10.86 10.05 11.62
CA LEU A 44 11.48 11.04 10.73
C LEU A 44 12.84 10.58 10.20
N GLU A 45 13.68 10.01 11.07
CA GLU A 45 14.97 9.43 10.69
C GLU A 45 14.78 8.28 9.69
N LYS A 46 13.82 7.39 9.97
CA LYS A 46 13.45 6.30 9.07
C LYS A 46 13.00 6.78 7.69
N ILE A 47 12.24 7.87 7.61
CA ILE A 47 11.83 8.46 6.32
C ILE A 47 13.05 8.86 5.49
N GLU A 48 14.03 9.52 6.11
CA GLU A 48 15.22 10.01 5.41
C GLU A 48 16.06 8.87 4.84
N GLU A 49 16.21 7.77 5.58
CA GLU A 49 16.91 6.57 5.11
C GLU A 49 16.13 5.83 4.00
N SER A 50 14.80 5.82 4.10
CA SER A 50 13.94 5.03 3.22
C SER A 50 13.79 5.61 1.81
N CYS A 51 13.99 6.92 1.62
CA CYS A 51 13.88 7.59 0.33
C CYS A 51 15.18 7.66 -0.48
N SER A 52 16.23 6.92 -0.09
CA SER A 52 17.48 6.87 -0.85
C SER A 52 17.30 6.17 -2.22
N PRO A 53 18.06 6.51 -3.27
CA PRO A 53 17.96 5.84 -4.58
C PRO A 53 18.16 4.32 -4.52
N ALA A 54 19.02 3.86 -3.61
CA ALA A 54 19.25 2.43 -3.39
C ALA A 54 18.01 1.73 -2.80
N SER A 55 17.30 2.41 -1.89
CA SER A 55 16.05 1.93 -1.30
C SER A 55 14.93 1.87 -2.34
N LEU A 56 14.83 2.88 -3.21
CA LEU A 56 13.82 2.93 -4.28
C LEU A 56 13.98 1.80 -5.30
N ALA A 57 15.22 1.45 -5.66
CA ALA A 57 15.51 0.38 -6.62
C ALA A 57 15.04 -1.01 -6.15
N GLY A 58 14.89 -1.21 -4.83
CA GLY A 58 14.45 -2.47 -4.22
C GLY A 58 12.93 -2.57 -4.00
N MET A 59 12.15 -1.56 -4.40
CA MET A 59 10.71 -1.55 -4.17
C MET A 59 9.99 -2.60 -5.01
N HIS A 60 9.08 -3.33 -4.38
CA HIS A 60 8.21 -4.26 -5.06
C HIS A 60 6.91 -3.56 -5.45
N LEU A 61 6.81 -3.13 -6.71
CA LEU A 61 5.61 -2.49 -7.23
C LEU A 61 4.62 -3.51 -7.81
N PRO A 62 3.31 -3.21 -7.78
CA PRO A 62 2.32 -4.01 -8.50
C PRO A 62 2.61 -3.99 -10.01
N ALA A 63 2.47 -5.15 -10.67
CA ALA A 63 2.61 -5.21 -12.12
C ALA A 63 1.37 -4.61 -12.80
N LEU A 64 1.56 -3.94 -13.95
CA LEU A 64 0.44 -3.57 -14.80
C LEU A 64 -0.34 -4.83 -15.26
N PRO A 65 -1.66 -4.71 -15.52
CA PRO A 65 -2.47 -5.82 -16.01
C PRO A 65 -1.82 -6.54 -17.20
N THR A 66 -1.85 -7.87 -17.21
CA THR A 66 -1.26 -8.66 -18.29
C THR A 66 -1.96 -8.38 -19.60
N LEU A 67 -1.18 -8.22 -20.67
CA LEU A 67 -1.73 -7.98 -22.00
C LEU A 67 -2.25 -9.28 -22.63
N PRO A 68 -3.34 -9.22 -23.41
CA PRO A 68 -3.77 -10.35 -24.21
C PRO A 68 -2.73 -10.68 -25.30
N PRO A 69 -2.69 -11.94 -25.79
CA PRO A 69 -1.85 -12.28 -26.93
C PRO A 69 -2.26 -11.47 -28.15
N ALA A 70 -1.31 -10.77 -28.77
CA ALA A 70 -1.53 -9.96 -29.95
C ALA A 70 -1.06 -10.71 -31.21
N PRO A 71 -1.85 -10.68 -32.31
CA PRO A 71 -1.52 -11.43 -33.53
C PRO A 71 -0.38 -10.79 -34.34
N THR A 72 -0.05 -9.52 -34.10
CA THR A 72 1.07 -8.82 -34.74
C THR A 72 1.85 -7.99 -33.73
N ALA A 73 3.11 -7.68 -34.06
CA ALA A 73 3.95 -6.80 -33.24
C ALA A 73 3.35 -5.38 -33.13
N SER A 74 2.72 -4.87 -34.18
CA SER A 74 2.07 -3.56 -34.16
C SER A 74 0.90 -3.50 -33.17
N LEU A 75 0.05 -4.52 -33.16
CA LEU A 75 -1.07 -4.62 -32.22
C LEU A 75 -0.57 -4.82 -30.79
N TYR A 76 0.54 -5.54 -30.59
CA TYR A 76 1.16 -5.67 -29.28
C TYR A 76 1.64 -4.33 -28.72
N ILE A 77 2.31 -3.52 -29.54
CA ILE A 77 2.74 -2.17 -29.16
C ILE A 77 1.54 -1.28 -28.85
N GLN A 78 0.49 -1.33 -29.67
CA GLN A 78 -0.74 -0.59 -29.41
C GLN A 78 -1.36 -0.97 -28.06
N SER A 79 -1.48 -2.26 -27.74
CA SER A 79 -2.02 -2.71 -26.45
C SER A 79 -1.18 -2.25 -25.25
N ARG A 80 0.16 -2.17 -25.39
CA ARG A 80 1.02 -1.59 -24.36
C ARG A 80 0.73 -0.11 -24.13
N LEU A 81 0.57 0.65 -25.22
CA LEU A 81 0.24 2.07 -25.15
C LEU A 81 -1.13 2.31 -24.51
N GLU A 82 -2.14 1.56 -24.93
CA GLU A 82 -3.49 1.62 -24.36
C GLU A 82 -3.46 1.35 -22.85
N ARG A 83 -2.73 0.33 -22.42
CA ARG A 83 -2.56 0.01 -21.00
C ARG A 83 -1.91 1.15 -20.21
N VAL A 84 -0.90 1.81 -20.76
CA VAL A 84 -0.29 3.00 -20.14
C VAL A 84 -1.28 4.15 -20.07
N TRP A 85 -1.98 4.42 -21.17
CA TRP A 85 -2.95 5.52 -21.24
C TRP A 85 -4.11 5.34 -20.28
N ASP A 86 -4.60 4.12 -20.13
CA ASP A 86 -5.68 3.81 -19.22
C ASP A 86 -5.21 3.86 -17.76
N ALA A 87 -4.00 3.37 -17.46
CA ALA A 87 -3.41 3.48 -16.13
C ALA A 87 -3.18 4.94 -15.69
N LEU A 88 -2.81 5.81 -16.62
CA LEU A 88 -2.55 7.24 -16.36
C LEU A 88 -3.77 8.14 -16.55
N LEU A 89 -4.93 7.58 -16.91
CA LEU A 89 -6.14 8.34 -17.25
C LEU A 89 -5.86 9.42 -18.31
N MET A 90 -4.99 9.09 -19.28
CA MET A 90 -4.48 10.07 -20.23
C MET A 90 -5.59 10.54 -21.18
N PRO A 91 -5.82 11.85 -21.34
CA PRO A 91 -6.84 12.37 -22.25
C PRO A 91 -6.42 12.21 -23.71
N LEU A 92 -7.41 12.09 -24.61
CA LEU A 92 -7.18 11.81 -26.04
C LEU A 92 -6.16 12.74 -26.72
N PRO A 93 -6.16 14.08 -26.51
CA PRO A 93 -5.17 14.95 -27.12
C PRO A 93 -3.72 14.55 -26.81
N MET A 94 -3.43 14.19 -25.55
CA MET A 94 -2.09 13.75 -25.14
C MET A 94 -1.71 12.39 -25.74
N ARG A 95 -2.68 11.48 -25.88
CA ARG A 95 -2.47 10.20 -26.57
C ARG A 95 -2.03 10.43 -28.03
N LEU A 96 -2.68 11.37 -28.71
CA LEU A 96 -2.35 11.74 -30.09
C LEU A 96 -0.96 12.38 -30.21
N ASP A 97 -0.62 13.29 -29.31
CA ASP A 97 0.71 13.92 -29.29
C ASP A 97 1.82 12.88 -29.14
N MET A 98 1.61 11.88 -28.27
CA MET A 98 2.57 10.79 -28.09
C MET A 98 2.72 9.93 -29.35
N VAL A 99 1.61 9.59 -30.02
CA VAL A 99 1.65 8.85 -31.30
C VAL A 99 2.38 9.65 -32.38
N LEU A 100 2.05 10.94 -32.53
CA LEU A 100 2.68 11.81 -33.51
C LEU A 100 4.19 11.90 -33.30
N LEU A 101 4.64 11.97 -32.05
CA LEU A 101 6.06 12.05 -31.74
C LEU A 101 6.82 10.79 -32.16
N TYR A 102 6.30 9.60 -31.87
CA TYR A 102 6.99 8.34 -32.18
C TYR A 102 6.76 7.83 -33.60
N THR A 103 5.84 8.43 -34.35
CA THR A 103 5.75 8.22 -35.80
C THR A 103 6.77 9.05 -36.58
N HIS A 104 7.43 10.03 -35.95
CA HIS A 104 8.54 10.76 -36.56
C HIS A 104 9.77 9.85 -36.73
N ARG A 105 10.40 9.90 -37.91
CA ARG A 105 11.49 9.00 -38.31
C ARG A 105 12.65 8.96 -37.30
N ASP A 106 12.99 10.10 -36.72
CA ASP A 106 14.11 10.24 -35.79
C ASP A 106 13.82 9.66 -34.39
N ARG A 107 12.54 9.48 -34.04
CA ARG A 107 12.11 9.01 -32.72
C ARG A 107 11.49 7.61 -32.75
N ALA A 108 11.11 7.10 -33.91
CA ALA A 108 10.55 5.76 -34.07
C ALA A 108 11.46 4.65 -33.49
N GLY A 109 12.79 4.79 -33.62
CA GLY A 109 13.75 3.83 -33.04
C GLY A 109 13.77 3.79 -31.51
N HIS A 110 13.25 4.82 -30.84
CA HIS A 110 13.21 4.95 -29.39
C HIS A 110 11.85 4.55 -28.79
N LEU A 111 10.89 4.13 -29.62
CA LEU A 111 9.53 3.82 -29.14
C LEU A 111 9.56 2.70 -28.09
N GLU A 112 10.30 1.62 -28.32
CA GLU A 112 10.34 0.48 -27.40
C GLU A 112 10.90 0.86 -26.02
N THR A 113 11.98 1.65 -25.97
CA THR A 113 12.59 2.11 -24.72
C THR A 113 11.70 3.13 -24.01
N ALA A 114 11.07 4.02 -24.78
CA ALA A 114 10.11 4.97 -24.25
C ALA A 114 8.89 4.29 -23.61
N ILE A 115 8.31 3.28 -24.27
CA ILE A 115 7.17 2.56 -23.71
C ILE A 115 7.54 1.90 -22.39
N LYS A 116 8.74 1.34 -22.26
CA LYS A 116 9.20 0.77 -20.98
C LYS A 116 9.31 1.83 -19.89
N ALA A 117 9.82 3.01 -20.21
CA ALA A 117 9.89 4.13 -19.26
C ALA A 117 8.50 4.59 -18.84
N TRP A 118 7.56 4.70 -19.78
CA TRP A 118 6.16 5.02 -19.53
C TRP A 118 5.43 3.95 -18.71
N GLU A 119 5.68 2.66 -18.98
CA GLU A 119 5.11 1.56 -18.20
C GLU A 119 5.63 1.60 -16.75
N ALA A 120 6.93 1.85 -16.53
CA ALA A 120 7.49 1.99 -15.20
C ALA A 120 6.90 3.20 -14.45
N ALA A 121 6.76 4.34 -15.14
CA ALA A 121 6.12 5.53 -14.59
C ALA A 121 4.65 5.25 -14.22
N ALA A 122 3.88 4.61 -15.11
CA ALA A 122 2.48 4.27 -14.86
C ALA A 122 2.32 3.34 -13.66
N VAL A 123 3.20 2.34 -13.51
CA VAL A 123 3.21 1.47 -12.32
C VAL A 123 3.42 2.28 -11.04
N ALA A 124 4.42 3.16 -11.02
CA ALA A 124 4.74 3.96 -9.85
C ALA A 124 3.60 4.93 -9.49
N VAL A 125 2.97 5.55 -10.49
CA VAL A 125 1.81 6.43 -10.30
C VAL A 125 0.62 5.66 -9.71
N VAL A 126 0.23 4.53 -10.31
CA VAL A 126 -0.90 3.72 -9.81
C VAL A 126 -0.64 3.25 -8.37
N ALA A 127 0.56 2.74 -8.09
CA ALA A 127 0.91 2.31 -6.75
C ALA A 127 0.85 3.46 -5.73
N ARG A 128 1.31 4.65 -6.11
CA ARG A 128 1.23 5.85 -5.27
C ARG A 128 -0.22 6.25 -4.98
N GLU A 129 -1.08 6.26 -5.99
CA GLU A 129 -2.49 6.59 -5.84
C GLU A 129 -3.23 5.57 -4.98
N ASP A 130 -2.93 4.27 -5.12
CA ASP A 130 -3.48 3.23 -4.24
C ASP A 130 -3.06 3.44 -2.78
N ALA A 131 -1.79 3.79 -2.53
CA ALA A 131 -1.29 4.10 -1.19
C ALA A 131 -1.97 5.35 -0.58
N LEU A 132 -2.20 6.38 -1.41
CA LEU A 132 -2.94 7.59 -1.01
C LEU A 132 -4.41 7.31 -0.69
N LEU A 133 -5.09 6.53 -1.53
CA LEU A 133 -6.46 6.12 -1.30
C LEU A 133 -6.60 5.29 -0.02
N ALA A 134 -5.63 4.42 0.26
CA ALA A 134 -5.62 3.64 1.49
C ALA A 134 -5.39 4.54 2.73
N LEU A 135 -4.54 5.57 2.63
CA LEU A 135 -4.27 6.48 3.76
C LEU A 135 -5.46 7.42 4.03
N SER A 136 -6.07 7.96 2.98
CA SER A 136 -7.29 8.78 3.09
C SER A 136 -8.48 7.98 3.62
N SER A 137 -8.66 6.73 3.16
CA SER A 137 -9.68 5.83 3.69
C SER A 137 -9.48 5.55 5.18
N LEU A 138 -8.22 5.40 5.62
CA LEU A 138 -7.90 5.24 7.02
C LEU A 138 -8.25 6.50 7.82
N GLN A 139 -7.88 7.68 7.32
CA GLN A 139 -8.22 8.95 7.95
C GLN A 139 -9.73 9.09 8.17
N SER A 140 -10.53 8.89 7.11
CA SER A 140 -12.00 8.96 7.20
C SER A 140 -12.57 7.93 8.18
N ALA A 141 -12.03 6.71 8.21
CA ALA A 141 -12.49 5.67 9.13
C ALA A 141 -12.16 6.00 10.61
N VAL A 142 -11.07 6.72 10.87
CA VAL A 142 -10.74 7.26 12.20
C VAL A 142 -11.67 8.43 12.54
N GLU A 143 -11.89 9.38 11.63
CA GLU A 143 -12.80 10.53 11.85
C GLU A 143 -14.24 10.08 12.17
N GLU A 144 -14.73 9.06 11.47
CA GLU A 144 -16.06 8.49 11.69
C GLU A 144 -16.12 7.52 12.88
N ALA A 145 -15.04 7.38 13.65
CA ALA A 145 -14.91 6.44 14.77
C ALA A 145 -15.25 4.98 14.40
N ARG A 146 -15.10 4.60 13.12
CA ARG A 146 -15.27 3.21 12.63
C ARG A 146 -14.10 2.32 13.01
N VAL A 147 -12.95 2.90 13.33
CA VAL A 147 -11.74 2.19 13.76
C VAL A 147 -11.49 2.42 15.24
N GLY A 148 -11.68 1.37 16.04
CA GLY A 148 -11.39 1.41 17.48
C GLY A 148 -9.92 1.13 17.84
N HIS A 149 -9.15 0.56 16.91
CA HIS A 149 -7.77 0.09 17.14
C HIS A 149 -6.95 0.25 15.87
N LEU A 150 -5.73 0.76 16.02
CA LEU A 150 -4.83 1.02 14.90
C LEU A 150 -3.41 0.60 15.28
N SER A 151 -2.73 -0.18 14.42
CA SER A 151 -1.30 -0.43 14.61
C SER A 151 -0.50 0.77 14.10
N VAL A 152 0.22 1.43 15.01
CA VAL A 152 1.10 2.56 14.68
C VAL A 152 2.18 2.11 13.70
N SER A 153 2.75 0.92 13.90
CA SER A 153 3.78 0.37 13.00
C SER A 153 3.24 0.06 11.60
N ALA A 154 1.95 -0.28 11.46
CA ALA A 154 1.33 -0.47 10.14
C ALA A 154 1.18 0.88 9.41
N VAL A 155 0.71 1.91 10.13
CA VAL A 155 0.57 3.25 9.55
C VAL A 155 1.93 3.86 9.20
N GLU A 156 2.93 3.74 10.08
CA GLU A 156 4.30 4.20 9.78
C GLU A 156 4.85 3.55 8.51
N ARG A 157 4.59 2.25 8.30
CA ARG A 157 5.00 1.56 7.06
C ARG A 157 4.29 2.14 5.84
N GLN A 158 2.98 2.35 5.92
CA GLN A 158 2.19 2.90 4.81
C GLN A 158 2.60 4.34 4.46
N CYS A 159 2.91 5.15 5.48
CA CYS A 159 3.45 6.50 5.30
C CYS A 159 4.83 6.50 4.64
N VAL A 160 5.73 5.60 5.07
CA VAL A 160 7.05 5.45 4.43
C VAL A 160 6.90 5.00 2.99
N GLU A 161 6.07 3.98 2.73
CA GLU A 161 5.80 3.48 1.38
C GLU A 161 5.28 4.58 0.46
N LEU A 162 4.33 5.39 0.92
CA LEU A 162 3.82 6.53 0.16
C LEU A 162 4.92 7.53 -0.22
N LEU A 163 5.82 7.87 0.72
CA LEU A 163 6.92 8.79 0.44
C LEU A 163 7.94 8.20 -0.54
N GLN A 164 8.21 6.91 -0.44
CA GLN A 164 9.07 6.21 -1.38
C GLN A 164 8.45 6.20 -2.79
N LEU A 165 7.14 5.93 -2.89
CA LEU A 165 6.40 5.98 -4.16
C LEU A 165 6.39 7.39 -4.76
N SER A 166 6.20 8.43 -3.93
CA SER A 166 6.33 9.83 -4.38
C SER A 166 7.71 10.13 -4.96
N ALA A 167 8.79 9.74 -4.28
CA ALA A 167 10.16 9.95 -4.77
C ALA A 167 10.44 9.16 -6.06
N LEU A 168 9.92 7.94 -6.17
CA LEU A 168 10.07 7.12 -7.36
C LEU A 168 9.33 7.71 -8.57
N VAL A 169 8.12 8.24 -8.36
CA VAL A 169 7.36 8.97 -9.39
C VAL A 169 8.16 10.19 -9.87
N GLU A 170 8.76 10.96 -8.97
CA GLU A 170 9.59 12.12 -9.34
C GLU A 170 10.81 11.71 -10.18
N GLN A 171 11.45 10.60 -9.82
CA GLN A 171 12.55 10.04 -10.60
C GLN A 171 12.09 9.65 -12.02
N HIS A 172 10.96 8.97 -12.15
CA HIS A 172 10.40 8.62 -13.46
C HIS A 172 9.96 9.84 -14.28
N ALA A 173 9.35 10.84 -13.64
CA ALA A 173 8.97 12.09 -14.28
C ALA A 173 10.19 12.85 -14.83
N THR A 174 11.30 12.84 -14.07
CA THR A 174 12.57 13.44 -14.48
C THR A 174 13.16 12.70 -15.68
N SER A 175 13.28 11.36 -15.61
CA SER A 175 13.78 10.56 -16.74
C SER A 175 12.91 10.70 -17.99
N LEU A 176 11.56 10.70 -17.87
CA LEU A 176 10.68 10.93 -19.02
C LEU A 176 10.93 12.30 -19.69
N ARG A 177 11.19 13.32 -18.89
CA ARG A 177 11.46 14.67 -19.39
C ARG A 177 12.83 14.79 -20.04
N GLU A 178 13.87 14.27 -19.38
CA GLU A 178 15.25 14.40 -19.85
C GLU A 178 15.55 13.48 -21.04
N ASP A 179 15.08 12.23 -21.00
CA ASP A 179 15.42 11.22 -22.00
C ASP A 179 14.48 11.25 -23.23
N PHE A 180 13.22 11.64 -23.02
CA PHE A 180 12.19 11.56 -24.07
C PHE A 180 11.49 12.90 -24.37
N GLY A 181 11.68 13.92 -23.54
CA GLY A 181 11.07 15.23 -23.71
C GLY A 181 9.58 15.28 -23.34
N PHE A 182 9.11 14.35 -22.50
CA PHE A 182 7.72 14.31 -22.04
C PHE A 182 7.56 14.76 -20.60
N SER A 183 6.48 15.49 -20.34
CA SER A 183 6.00 15.69 -18.98
C SER A 183 5.10 14.52 -18.59
N LEU A 184 5.41 13.88 -17.46
CA LEU A 184 4.50 12.90 -16.85
C LEU A 184 3.20 13.61 -16.44
N THR A 185 2.08 12.99 -16.76
CA THR A 185 0.75 13.46 -16.39
C THR A 185 -0.08 12.32 -15.84
N PHE A 186 -1.03 12.67 -14.97
CA PHE A 186 -2.05 11.78 -14.44
C PHE A 186 -3.39 12.51 -14.51
N ASP A 187 -4.40 11.88 -15.12
CA ASP A 187 -5.71 12.49 -15.40
C ASP A 187 -5.60 13.84 -16.14
N GLY A 188 -4.62 13.94 -17.05
CA GLY A 188 -4.35 15.15 -17.84
C GLY A 188 -3.67 16.29 -17.10
N LEU A 189 -3.35 16.14 -15.81
CA LEU A 189 -2.63 17.14 -15.02
C LEU A 189 -1.14 16.79 -14.91
N PRO A 190 -0.22 17.79 -14.85
CA PRO A 190 1.19 17.54 -14.57
C PRO A 190 1.37 16.72 -13.29
N TYR A 191 2.26 15.74 -13.31
CA TYR A 191 2.42 14.82 -12.18
C TYR A 191 3.90 14.52 -11.89
N PRO A 192 4.34 14.61 -10.62
CA PRO A 192 3.57 15.09 -9.46
C PRO A 192 3.33 16.61 -9.55
N SER A 193 2.16 17.07 -9.09
CA SER A 193 1.83 18.49 -8.98
C SER A 193 1.99 18.99 -7.54
N GLU A 194 2.06 20.31 -7.33
CA GLU A 194 2.03 20.90 -5.98
C GLU A 194 0.76 20.50 -5.21
N GLU A 195 -0.36 20.32 -5.91
CA GLU A 195 -1.66 19.96 -5.32
C GLU A 195 -1.78 18.47 -4.99
N THR A 196 -1.12 17.61 -5.76
CA THR A 196 -1.09 16.15 -5.53
C THR A 196 0.11 15.71 -4.70
N GLY A 197 1.04 16.62 -4.41
CA GLY A 197 2.27 16.38 -3.68
C GLY A 197 2.04 16.06 -2.21
N VAL A 198 1.95 14.78 -1.88
CA VAL A 198 2.09 14.33 -0.48
C VAL A 198 3.57 14.20 -0.16
N GLY A 199 4.09 15.22 0.51
CA GLY A 199 5.44 15.29 1.00
C GLY A 199 5.57 14.90 2.47
N LYS A 200 6.81 14.98 2.96
CA LYS A 200 7.18 14.68 4.35
C LYS A 200 6.31 15.46 5.35
N GLN A 201 6.02 16.73 5.08
CA GLN A 201 5.26 17.59 5.99
C GLN A 201 3.83 17.09 6.19
N GLN A 202 3.14 16.67 5.12
CA GLN A 202 1.78 16.15 5.18
C GLN A 202 1.73 14.83 5.95
N VAL A 203 2.70 13.94 5.71
CA VAL A 203 2.80 12.67 6.45
C VAL A 203 3.06 12.88 7.94
N VAL A 204 3.90 13.86 8.29
CA VAL A 204 4.17 14.20 9.69
C VAL A 204 2.92 14.79 10.35
N ALA A 205 2.25 15.73 9.69
CA ALA A 205 0.99 16.30 10.18
C ALA A 205 -0.08 15.23 10.40
N PHE A 206 -0.16 14.23 9.52
CA PHE A 206 -1.05 13.08 9.68
C PHE A 206 -0.71 12.23 10.91
N MET A 207 0.58 11.95 11.15
CA MET A 207 1.03 11.20 12.33
C MET A 207 0.79 11.97 13.64
N GLU A 208 0.96 13.29 13.63
CA GLU A 208 0.63 14.16 14.77
C GLU A 208 -0.88 14.20 15.03
N TRP A 209 -1.69 14.29 13.98
CA TRP A 209 -3.14 14.21 14.08
C TRP A 209 -3.59 12.86 14.69
N LEU A 210 -2.99 11.74 14.27
CA LEU A 210 -3.27 10.43 14.85
C LEU A 210 -2.88 10.33 16.33
N ARG A 211 -1.80 11.00 16.74
CA ARG A 211 -1.38 11.06 18.15
C ARG A 211 -2.43 11.75 19.01
N ASP A 212 -3.04 12.81 18.47
CA ASP A 212 -3.95 13.70 19.21
C ASP A 212 -5.43 13.24 19.11
N ALA A 213 -5.71 12.13 18.40
CA ALA A 213 -7.05 11.57 18.23
C ALA A 213 -7.59 10.92 19.53
N PRO A 214 -8.60 11.51 20.20
CA PRO A 214 -8.98 11.15 21.58
C PRO A 214 -9.69 9.80 21.71
N HIS A 215 -10.28 9.29 20.62
CA HIS A 215 -11.07 8.05 20.59
C HIS A 215 -10.30 6.84 20.04
N LEU A 216 -9.07 7.03 19.59
CA LEU A 216 -8.30 6.00 18.91
C LEU A 216 -7.37 5.26 19.87
N LYS A 217 -7.48 3.92 19.93
CA LYS A 217 -6.51 3.10 20.68
C LYS A 217 -5.36 2.67 19.76
N LEU A 218 -4.18 3.22 20.02
CA LEU A 218 -2.97 2.93 19.28
C LEU A 218 -2.29 1.66 19.81
N LEU A 219 -2.02 0.72 18.91
CA LEU A 219 -1.36 -0.55 19.15
C LEU A 219 0.08 -0.49 18.60
N SER A 220 0.99 -1.22 19.24
CA SER A 220 2.38 -1.34 18.80
C SER A 220 2.49 -2.04 17.46
#